data_AF-A0A428NJ15-F1
#
_entry.id   AF-A0A428NJ15-F1
#
_cell.length_a   1.000
_cell.length_b   1.000
_cell.length_c   1.000
_cell.angle_alpha   90.00
_cell.angle_beta   90.00
_cell.angle_gamma   90.00
#
_symmetry.space_group_name_H-M   'P 1'
#
loop_
_entity.id
_entity.type
_entity.pdbx_description
1 polymer ?
#
loop_
_entity_poly.entity_id
_entity_poly.type
_entity_poly.pdbx_seq_one_letter_code
_entity_poly.pdbx_strand_id
1 'polypeptide(L)'
;MPSNAKIFEYIENDQTDLVFRAINDAEASIHDRDEKGSTLIEVAVWAQNLDLGRSLSRVGLTMVNIDSAAIAASIVMPMLLS
;
A
#
# COMPACT_ATOMS: atom_id res chain seq x y z
N MET A 1 -1.15 19.60 -2.34
CA MET A 1 -1.02 18.20 -1.89
C MET A 1 -1.61 17.34 -2.99
N PRO A 2 -0.93 16.28 -3.47
CA PRO A 2 -1.59 15.34 -4.36
C PRO A 2 -2.79 14.79 -3.59
N SER A 3 -3.98 14.97 -4.15
CA SER A 3 -5.19 14.41 -3.60
C SER A 3 -5.06 12.89 -3.74
N ASN A 4 -5.14 12.17 -2.62
CA ASN A 4 -5.28 10.72 -2.60
C ASN A 4 -6.43 10.24 -3.53
N ALA A 5 -7.36 11.12 -3.93
CA ALA A 5 -8.36 10.85 -4.98
C ALA A 5 -7.76 10.22 -6.25
N LYS A 6 -6.53 10.59 -6.65
CA LYS A 6 -5.97 10.12 -7.92
C LYS A 6 -5.69 8.61 -7.92
N ILE A 7 -5.30 8.02 -6.80
CA ILE A 7 -5.07 6.57 -6.74
C ILE A 7 -6.39 5.79 -6.80
N PHE A 8 -7.49 6.36 -6.29
CA PHE A 8 -8.82 5.77 -6.43
C PHE A 8 -9.32 5.82 -7.87
N GLU A 9 -9.08 6.92 -8.59
CA GLU A 9 -9.39 7.03 -10.02
C GLU A 9 -8.65 5.97 -10.85
N TYR A 10 -7.38 5.67 -10.52
CA TYR A 10 -6.65 4.58 -11.18
C TYR A 10 -7.31 3.22 -10.95
N ILE A 11 -7.83 2.96 -9.74
CA ILE A 11 -8.53 1.71 -9.43
C ILE A 11 -9.84 1.61 -10.23
N GLU A 12 -10.63 2.67 -10.25
CA GLU A 12 -11.93 2.71 -10.94
C GLU A 12 -11.77 2.55 -12.47
N ASN A 13 -10.65 3.00 -13.03
CA ASN A 13 -10.34 2.88 -14.46
C ASN A 13 -9.51 1.64 -14.83
N ASP A 14 -9.35 0.68 -13.91
CA ASP A 14 -8.58 -0.56 -14.11
C ASP A 14 -7.09 -0.34 -14.46
N GLN A 15 -6.53 0.80 -14.02
CA GLN A 15 -5.14 1.21 -14.27
C GLN A 15 -4.21 0.66 -13.18
N THR A 16 -4.18 -0.67 -13.07
CA THR A 16 -3.45 -1.41 -12.03
C THR A 16 -1.95 -1.05 -11.95
N ASP A 17 -1.31 -0.79 -13.09
CA ASP A 17 0.09 -0.38 -13.18
C ASP A 17 0.34 0.99 -12.54
N LEU A 18 -0.59 1.94 -12.71
CA LEU A 18 -0.51 3.27 -12.12
C LEU A 18 -0.76 3.23 -10.61
N VAL A 19 -1.62 2.34 -10.12
CA VAL A 19 -1.82 2.12 -8.68
C VAL A 19 -0.50 1.72 -8.00
N PHE A 20 0.19 0.71 -8.53
CA PHE A 20 1.45 0.25 -7.94
C PHE A 20 2.59 1.26 -8.13
N ARG A 21 2.62 1.97 -9.25
CA ARG A 21 3.59 3.06 -9.44
C ARG A 21 3.42 4.15 -8.39
N ALA A 22 2.20 4.63 -8.17
CA ALA A 22 1.92 5.68 -7.19
C ALA A 22 2.32 5.26 -5.76
N ILE A 23 2.08 3.99 -5.39
CA ILE A 23 2.51 3.44 -4.10
C ILE A 23 4.04 3.37 -4.00
N ASN A 24 4.72 2.87 -5.02
CA ASN A 24 6.17 2.71 -5.02
C ASN A 24 6.92 4.06 -5.05
N ASP A 25 6.39 5.05 -5.76
CA ASP A 25 6.96 6.39 -5.88
C ASP A 25 6.62 7.26 -4.64
N ALA A 26 5.95 6.68 -3.63
CA ALA A 26 5.48 7.35 -2.42
C ALA A 26 4.56 8.56 -2.69
N GLU A 27 3.87 8.57 -3.84
CA GLU A 27 2.84 9.56 -4.18
C GLU A 27 1.50 9.26 -3.50
N ALA A 28 1.29 8.01 -3.10
CA ALA A 28 0.11 7.52 -2.39
C ALA A 28 0.49 6.47 -1.34
N SER A 29 -0.36 6.32 -0.32
CA SER A 29 -0.22 5.30 0.72
C SER A 29 -1.20 4.16 0.49
N ILE A 30 -0.77 2.94 0.78
CA ILE A 30 -1.70 1.79 0.79
C ILE A 30 -2.78 1.90 1.88
N HIS A 31 -2.60 2.81 2.84
CA HIS A 31 -3.56 3.11 3.90
C HIS A 31 -4.47 4.31 3.58
N ASP A 32 -4.35 4.89 2.37
CA ASP A 32 -5.23 5.99 1.97
C ASP A 32 -6.70 5.56 1.95
N ARG A 33 -7.55 6.53 2.27
CA ARG A 33 -9.00 6.42 2.23
C ARG A 33 -9.60 7.47 1.31
N ASP A 34 -10.61 7.09 0.55
CA ASP A 34 -11.35 8.02 -0.30
C ASP A 34 -12.23 8.97 0.53
N GLU A 35 -12.98 9.83 -0.14
CA GLU A 35 -13.91 10.78 0.50
C GLU A 35 -15.03 10.11 1.31
N LYS A 36 -15.31 8.82 1.07
CA LYS A 36 -16.31 8.01 1.79
C LYS A 36 -15.68 7.20 2.93
N GLY A 37 -14.35 7.28 3.09
CA GLY A 37 -13.59 6.52 4.07
C GLY A 37 -13.20 5.11 3.61
N SER A 38 -13.42 4.77 2.34
CA SER A 38 -13.13 3.46 1.76
C SER A 38 -11.65 3.32 1.43
N THR A 39 -11.11 2.14 1.72
CA THR A 39 -9.73 1.75 1.44
C THR A 39 -9.55 1.37 -0.03
N LEU A 40 -8.30 1.36 -0.50
CA LEU A 40 -7.96 0.89 -1.85
C LEU A 40 -8.46 -0.53 -2.14
N ILE A 41 -8.45 -1.42 -1.14
CA ILE A 41 -8.92 -2.80 -1.27
C ILE A 41 -10.44 -2.84 -1.47
N GLU A 42 -11.21 -2.06 -0.69
CA GLU A 42 -12.67 -2.01 -0.80
C GLU A 42 -13.09 -1.48 -2.18
N VAL A 43 -12.43 -0.42 -2.66
CA VAL A 43 -12.71 0.15 -3.98
C VAL A 43 -12.36 -0.84 -5.09
N ALA A 44 -11.23 -1.56 -5.00
CA ALA A 44 -10.87 -2.60 -5.96
C ALA A 44 -11.90 -3.74 -6.01
N VAL A 45 -12.48 -4.11 -4.86
CA VAL A 45 -13.56 -5.12 -4.78
C VAL A 45 -14.83 -4.61 -5.46
N TRP A 46 -15.22 -3.34 -5.26
CA TRP A 46 -16.38 -2.75 -5.93
C TRP A 46 -16.20 -2.61 -7.45
N ALA A 47 -14.99 -2.30 -7.89
CA ALA A 47 -14.60 -2.30 -9.30
C ALA A 47 -14.51 -3.73 -9.91
N GLN A 48 -14.77 -4.78 -9.11
CA GLN A 48 -14.67 -6.19 -9.48
C GLN A 48 -13.25 -6.63 -9.89
N ASN A 49 -12.22 -5.84 -9.58
CA ASN A 49 -10.83 -6.19 -9.80
C ASN A 49 -10.25 -6.91 -8.57
N LEU A 50 -10.63 -8.18 -8.41
CA LEU A 50 -10.21 -9.01 -7.28
C LEU A 50 -8.70 -9.29 -7.27
N ASP A 51 -8.06 -9.30 -8.44
CA ASP A 51 -6.62 -9.56 -8.53
C ASP A 51 -5.78 -8.36 -8.06
N LEU A 52 -6.26 -7.14 -8.33
CA LEU A 52 -5.71 -5.93 -7.73
C LEU A 52 -5.92 -5.95 -6.21
N GLY A 53 -7.12 -6.27 -5.73
CA GLY A 53 -7.41 -6.38 -4.30
C GLY A 53 -6.48 -7.36 -3.56
N ARG A 54 -6.23 -8.54 -4.15
CA ARG A 54 -5.26 -9.53 -3.62
C ARG A 54 -3.83 -8.99 -3.63
N SER A 55 -3.46 -8.26 -4.66
CA SER A 55 -2.11 -7.73 -4.80
C SER A 55 -1.83 -6.59 -3.81
N LEU A 56 -2.80 -5.69 -3.61
CA LEU A 56 -2.78 -4.67 -2.55
C LEU A 56 -2.67 -5.32 -1.15
N SER A 57 -3.47 -6.36 -0.87
CA SER A 57 -3.38 -7.09 0.40
C SER A 57 -1.97 -7.64 0.66
N ARG A 58 -1.31 -8.19 -0.36
CA ARG A 58 0.08 -8.68 -0.25
C ARG A 58 1.08 -7.56 -0.01
N VAL A 59 0.95 -6.42 -0.70
CA VAL A 59 1.83 -5.27 -0.49
C VAL A 59 1.75 -4.76 0.95
N GLY A 60 0.53 -4.65 1.51
CA GLY A 60 0.35 -4.24 2.90
C GLY A 60 1.05 -5.17 3.89
N LEU A 61 1.00 -6.48 3.68
CA LEU A 61 1.71 -7.46 4.51
C LEU A 61 3.23 -7.36 4.37
N THR A 62 3.74 -7.12 3.16
CA THR A 62 5.18 -6.99 2.91
C THR A 62 5.77 -5.74 3.57
N MET A 63 5.07 -4.60 3.48
CA MET A 63 5.55 -3.34 4.07
C MET A 63 5.64 -3.44 5.60
N VAL A 64 4.65 -4.05 6.27
CA VAL A 64 4.67 -4.29 7.73
C VAL A 64 5.86 -5.18 8.15
N ASN A 65 6.23 -6.16 7.33
CA ASN A 65 7.35 -7.05 7.63
C ASN A 65 8.73 -6.39 7.42
N ILE A 66 8.86 -5.44 6.50
CA ILE A 66 10.12 -4.69 6.31
C ILE A 66 10.40 -3.81 7.53
N ASP A 67 9.38 -3.13 8.06
CA ASP A 67 9.52 -2.35 9.29
C ASP A 67 9.90 -3.25 10.47
N SER A 68 9.27 -4.43 10.57
CA SER A 68 9.57 -5.43 11.61
C SER A 68 11.03 -5.91 11.55
N ALA A 69 11.55 -6.19 10.35
CA ALA A 69 12.93 -6.62 10.13
C ALA A 69 13.95 -5.50 10.44
N ALA A 70 13.65 -4.26 10.04
CA ALA A 70 14.48 -3.10 10.38
C ALA A 70 14.49 -2.83 11.89
N ILE A 71 13.35 -2.93 12.57
CA ILE A 71 13.23 -2.81 14.03
C ILE A 71 14.01 -3.94 14.73
N ALA A 72 13.86 -5.19 14.28
CA ALA A 72 14.59 -6.33 14.84
C ALA A 72 16.11 -6.19 14.68
N ALA A 73 16.59 -5.74 13.52
CA ALA A 73 18.00 -5.47 13.29
C ALA A 73 18.54 -4.37 14.21
N SER A 74 17.78 -3.28 14.42
CA SER A 74 18.17 -2.19 15.32
C SER A 74 18.30 -2.61 16.79
N ILE A 75 17.55 -3.61 17.24
CA ILE A 75 17.62 -4.13 18.61
C ILE A 75 18.77 -5.11 18.78
N VAL A 76 19.03 -5.97 17.79
CA VAL A 76 19.99 -7.07 17.90
C VAL A 76 21.44 -6.62 17.63
N MET A 77 21.66 -5.62 16.76
CA MET A 77 23.02 -5.19 16.37
C MET A 77 23.89 -4.66 17.51
N PRO A 78 23.39 -3.86 18.48
CA PRO A 78 24.18 -3.41 19.64
C PRO A 78 24.59 -4.55 20.57
N MET A 79 23.74 -5.59 20.68
CA MET A 79 23.99 -6.74 21.57
C MET A 79 25.05 -7.72 21.03
N LEU A 80 25.31 -7.70 19.72
CA LEU A 80 26.34 -8.55 19.09
C LEU A 80 27.74 -7.92 19.09
N LEU A 81 27.85 -6.62 19.41
CA LEU A 81 29.11 -5.87 19.46
C LEU A 81 29.62 -5.64 20.90
N SER A 82 28.97 -6.26 21.89
CA SER A 82 29.27 -6.15 23.34
C SER A 82 30.12 -7.31 23.85
#